data_AF-A0A965V415-F1
#
_entry.id   AF-A0A965V415-F1
#
_cell.length_a   1.000
_cell.length_b   1.000
_cell.length_c   1.000
_cell.angle_alpha   90.00
_cell.angle_beta   90.00
_cell.angle_gamma   90.00
#
_symmetry.space_group_name_H-M   'P 1'
#
loop_
_entity.id
_entity.type
_entity.pdbx_description
1 polymer ?
#
loop_
_entity_poly.entity_id
_entity_poly.type
_entity_poly.pdbx_seq_one_letter_code
_entity_poly.pdbx_strand_id
1 'polypeptide(L)'
;MSLPAVQVPTSARVTLRALALRDFRNIATAELRFPADGVAIIGENGHGKTNLLEAIAYLELLRSTRGARDRDLIRFGAAGFHIGAVMGGAQAQSCGAGADRAGRKKVTLDGVEITRLTDALGALPSVGFSPADVVLVAGAPAERRRYLDIVLALTSAPYLHALRQYRAALARRNATLRDAARSTAAAASVAA
;
A
#
# COMPACT_ATOMS: atom_id res chain seq x y z
N MET A 1 -9.16 29.80 24.09
CA MET A 1 -8.55 28.67 24.81
C MET A 1 -7.65 27.93 23.81
N SER A 2 -6.38 28.29 23.71
CA SER A 2 -5.44 27.70 22.75
C SER A 2 -4.95 26.36 23.29
N LEU A 3 -5.20 25.27 22.57
CA LEU A 3 -4.62 23.97 22.90
C LEU A 3 -3.08 24.05 22.82
N PRO A 4 -2.34 23.48 23.77
CA PRO A 4 -0.89 23.47 23.72
C PRO A 4 -0.43 22.67 22.50
N ALA A 5 0.50 23.25 21.74
CA ALA A 5 1.14 22.56 20.63
C ALA A 5 1.86 21.31 21.16
N VAL A 6 1.42 20.14 20.72
CA VAL A 6 2.10 18.88 20.99
C VAL A 6 3.50 18.97 20.35
N GLN A 7 4.53 19.07 21.19
CA GLN A 7 5.91 19.01 20.74
C GLN A 7 6.20 17.58 20.29
N VAL A 8 6.12 17.36 18.98
CA VAL A 8 6.55 16.10 18.35
C VAL A 8 8.08 16.07 18.37
N PRO A 9 8.72 15.05 18.99
CA PRO A 9 10.16 14.99 19.15
C PRO A 9 10.88 15.05 17.80
N THR A 10 12.03 15.72 17.82
CA THR A 10 12.89 16.09 16.69
C THR A 10 13.69 14.90 16.14
N SER A 11 13.03 13.77 15.87
CA SER A 11 13.53 12.83 14.87
C SER A 11 13.41 13.52 13.51
N ALA A 12 14.33 13.28 12.57
CA ALA A 12 14.29 13.89 11.24
C ALA A 12 12.88 13.78 10.64
N ARG A 13 12.18 14.91 10.51
CA ARG A 13 10.81 14.93 9.99
C ARG A 13 10.88 14.61 8.50
N VAL A 14 10.23 13.51 8.11
CA VAL A 14 10.02 13.21 6.70
C VAL A 14 8.98 14.18 6.14
N THR A 15 9.31 14.83 5.02
CA THR A 15 8.42 15.75 4.30
C THR A 15 8.28 15.30 2.86
N LEU A 16 7.05 15.25 2.36
CA LEU A 16 6.80 15.14 0.92
C LEU A 16 7.02 16.52 0.31
N ARG A 17 7.92 16.64 -0.67
CA ARG A 17 8.24 17.91 -1.35
C ARG A 17 7.59 18.00 -2.73
N ALA A 18 7.53 16.88 -3.44
CA ALA A 18 6.88 16.81 -4.74
C ALA A 18 6.24 15.44 -4.97
N LEU A 19 5.17 15.41 -5.75
CA LEU A 19 4.50 14.21 -6.24
C LEU A 19 4.24 14.37 -7.73
N ALA A 20 4.60 13.34 -8.51
CA ALA A 20 4.32 13.25 -9.93
C ALA A 20 3.50 11.99 -10.22
N LEU A 21 2.42 12.13 -10.98
CA LEU A 21 1.54 11.03 -11.37
C LEU A 21 1.39 10.99 -12.88
N ARG A 22 1.37 9.77 -13.43
CA ARG A 22 0.98 9.50 -14.82
C ARG A 22 0.05 8.28 -14.87
N ASP A 23 -1.10 8.45 -15.51
CA ASP A 23 -2.10 7.42 -15.79
C ASP A 23 -2.53 6.58 -14.57
N PHE A 24 -2.60 7.21 -13.40
CA PHE A 24 -3.02 6.57 -12.14
C PHE A 24 -4.50 6.84 -11.86
N ARG A 25 -5.32 5.78 -11.83
CA ARG A 25 -6.77 5.83 -11.65
C ARG A 25 -7.41 6.75 -12.71
N ASN A 26 -8.07 7.82 -12.27
CA ASN A 26 -8.66 8.82 -13.16
C ASN A 26 -7.73 10.03 -13.42
N ILE A 27 -6.49 10.00 -12.93
CA ILE A 27 -5.52 11.08 -13.08
C ILE A 27 -4.61 10.75 -14.27
N ALA A 28 -4.75 11.49 -15.37
CA ALA A 28 -3.89 11.34 -16.53
C ALA A 28 -2.47 11.82 -16.23
N THR A 29 -2.34 13.04 -15.70
CA THR A 29 -1.07 13.64 -15.27
C THR A 29 -1.31 14.56 -14.09
N ALA A 30 -0.40 14.55 -13.12
CA ALA A 30 -0.35 15.58 -12.07
C ALA A 30 1.10 15.80 -11.63
N GLU A 31 1.49 17.05 -11.45
CA GLU A 31 2.77 17.45 -10.86
C GLU A 31 2.50 18.45 -9.77
N LEU A 32 2.78 18.07 -8.52
CA LEU A 32 2.43 18.83 -7.34
C LEU A 32 3.67 19.08 -6.50
N ARG A 33 3.77 20.31 -5.98
CA ARG A 33 4.76 20.68 -4.97
C ARG A 33 4.04 20.93 -3.65
N PHE A 34 4.64 20.45 -2.57
CA PHE A 34 4.04 20.50 -1.25
C PHE A 34 4.84 21.47 -0.35
N PRO A 35 4.18 22.46 0.24
CA PRO A 35 4.81 23.33 1.23
C PRO A 35 5.03 22.57 2.55
N ALA A 36 5.99 23.05 3.35
CA ALA A 36 6.30 22.44 4.65
C ALA A 36 5.15 22.55 5.66
N ASP A 37 4.31 23.57 5.53
CA ASP A 37 3.21 23.88 6.45
C ASP A 37 1.94 23.02 6.20
N GLY A 38 1.95 22.21 5.13
CA GLY A 38 0.82 21.36 4.74
C GLY A 38 -0.04 21.94 3.61
N VAL A 39 -0.93 21.11 3.07
CA VAL A 39 -1.76 21.47 1.91
C VAL A 39 -3.20 20.99 2.10
N ALA A 40 -4.16 21.79 1.64
CA ALA A 40 -5.55 21.38 1.48
C ALA A 40 -5.86 21.10 0.01
N ILE A 41 -6.40 19.93 -0.28
CA ILE A 41 -6.82 19.54 -1.63
C ILE A 41 -8.34 19.65 -1.70
N ILE A 42 -8.82 20.62 -2.46
CA ILE A 42 -10.25 20.97 -2.55
C ILE A 42 -10.74 20.69 -3.97
N GLY A 43 -12.00 20.27 -4.09
CA GLY A 43 -12.66 20.04 -5.37
C GLY A 43 -13.90 19.19 -5.17
N GLU A 44 -14.68 19.01 -6.24
CA GLU A 44 -15.89 18.18 -6.21
C GLU A 44 -15.59 16.69 -6.03
N ASN A 45 -16.61 15.93 -5.64
CA ASN A 45 -16.48 14.47 -5.49
C ASN A 45 -16.23 13.81 -6.86
N GLY A 46 -15.45 12.74 -6.88
CA GLY A 46 -15.08 12.06 -8.12
C GLY A 46 -13.89 12.67 -8.89
N HIS A 47 -13.40 13.86 -8.53
CA HIS A 47 -12.25 14.50 -9.20
C HIS A 47 -10.87 13.94 -8.83
N GLY A 48 -10.81 12.79 -8.15
CA GLY A 48 -9.54 12.11 -7.88
C GLY A 48 -8.79 12.55 -6.62
N LYS A 49 -9.38 13.36 -5.73
CA LYS A 49 -8.77 13.72 -4.42
C LYS A 49 -8.30 12.48 -3.64
N THR A 50 -9.19 11.49 -3.49
CA THR A 50 -8.86 10.21 -2.84
C THR A 50 -7.85 9.39 -3.64
N ASN A 51 -7.83 9.52 -4.97
CA ASN A 51 -6.84 8.83 -5.81
C ASN A 51 -5.44 9.45 -5.64
N LEU A 52 -5.36 10.76 -5.43
CA LEU A 52 -4.11 11.44 -5.09
C LEU A 52 -3.55 10.94 -3.74
N LEU A 53 -4.40 10.86 -2.71
CA LEU A 53 -4.02 10.32 -1.41
C LEU A 53 -3.66 8.83 -1.48
N GLU A 54 -4.38 8.05 -2.30
CA GLU A 54 -4.03 6.65 -2.56
C GLU A 54 -2.65 6.54 -3.21
N ALA A 55 -2.28 7.46 -4.11
CA ALA A 55 -0.97 7.42 -4.76
C ALA A 55 0.18 7.66 -3.77
N ILE A 56 -0.01 8.55 -2.79
CA ILE A 56 0.95 8.78 -1.70
C ILE A 56 1.10 7.49 -0.87
N ALA A 57 -0.02 6.93 -0.39
CA ALA A 57 0.00 5.68 0.38
C ALA A 57 0.51 4.47 -0.42
N TYR A 58 0.36 4.51 -1.75
CA TYR A 58 0.87 3.48 -2.63
C TYR A 58 2.40 3.43 -2.62
N LEU A 59 3.10 4.56 -2.52
CA LEU A 59 4.56 4.59 -2.43
C LEU A 59 5.09 4.01 -1.11
N GLU A 60 4.26 4.01 -0.06
CA GLU A 60 4.58 3.36 1.21
C GLU A 60 4.37 1.84 1.17
N LEU A 61 3.19 1.42 0.70
CA LEU A 61 2.72 0.03 0.78
C LEU A 61 3.05 -0.80 -0.44
N LEU A 62 3.39 -0.14 -1.55
CA LEU A 62 3.51 -0.72 -2.89
C LEU A 62 2.27 -1.52 -3.30
N ARG A 63 1.08 -1.09 -2.88
CA ARG A 63 -0.21 -1.66 -3.28
C ARG A 63 -1.36 -0.71 -2.93
N SER A 64 -2.52 -0.93 -3.53
CA SER A 64 -3.73 -0.17 -3.19
C SER A 64 -4.14 -0.38 -1.72
N THR A 65 -4.36 0.73 -1.01
CA THR A 65 -5.01 0.74 0.32
C THR A 65 -6.44 0.21 0.27
N ARG A 66 -7.10 0.37 -0.89
CA ARG A 66 -8.47 -0.07 -1.17
C ARG A 66 -8.55 -1.52 -1.65
N GLY A 67 -7.43 -2.25 -1.72
CA GLY A 67 -7.39 -3.66 -2.11
C GLY A 67 -7.52 -3.93 -3.62
N ALA A 68 -7.47 -2.90 -4.46
CA ALA A 68 -7.44 -3.06 -5.91
C ALA A 68 -6.11 -3.68 -6.38
N ARG A 69 -6.14 -4.45 -7.48
CA ARG A 69 -4.92 -4.97 -8.10
C ARG A 69 -4.25 -3.84 -8.87
N ASP A 70 -2.93 -3.93 -9.08
CA ASP A 70 -2.18 -2.89 -9.78
C ASP A 70 -2.73 -2.56 -11.18
N ARG A 71 -3.23 -3.58 -11.91
CA ARG A 71 -3.88 -3.37 -13.22
C ARG A 71 -5.14 -2.50 -13.16
N ASP A 72 -5.86 -2.55 -12.03
CA ASP A 72 -7.09 -1.80 -11.80
C ASP A 72 -6.78 -0.35 -11.32
N LEU A 73 -5.50 -0.03 -11.14
CA LEU A 73 -4.98 1.31 -10.89
C LEU A 73 -4.55 2.02 -12.17
N ILE A 74 -4.43 1.30 -13.29
CA ILE A 74 -4.07 1.88 -14.58
C ILE A 74 -5.28 2.63 -15.14
N ARG A 75 -5.10 3.86 -15.59
CA ARG A 75 -6.15 4.64 -16.27
C ARG A 75 -6.68 3.90 -17.49
N PHE A 76 -7.98 4.01 -17.76
CA PHE A 76 -8.57 3.43 -18.96
C PHE A 76 -7.85 3.93 -20.23
N GLY A 77 -7.56 3.01 -21.14
CA GLY A 77 -6.80 3.28 -22.37
C GLY A 77 -5.27 3.38 -22.20
N ALA A 78 -4.74 3.44 -20.97
CA ALA A 78 -3.29 3.54 -20.75
C ALA A 78 -2.61 2.16 -20.67
N ALA A 79 -1.31 2.13 -21.00
CA ALA A 79 -0.48 0.92 -20.97
C ALA A 79 0.06 0.58 -19.56
N GLY A 80 0.12 1.56 -18.67
CA GLY A 80 0.62 1.44 -17.31
C GLY A 80 0.41 2.74 -16.53
N PHE A 81 0.87 2.78 -15.28
CA PHE A 81 0.89 4.00 -14.48
C PHE A 81 2.29 4.23 -13.88
N HIS A 82 2.56 5.47 -13.50
CA HIS A 82 3.74 5.84 -12.73
C HIS A 82 3.40 6.84 -11.63
N ILE A 83 4.01 6.65 -10.47
CA ILE A 83 3.94 7.51 -9.29
C ILE A 83 5.40 7.80 -8.89
N GLY A 84 5.76 9.06 -8.72
CA GLY A 84 7.06 9.48 -8.23
C GLY A 84 6.91 10.50 -7.10
N ALA A 85 7.78 10.44 -6.11
CA ALA A 85 7.84 11.41 -5.03
C ALA A 85 9.27 11.85 -4.74
N VAL A 86 9.39 13.12 -4.33
CA VAL A 86 10.61 13.69 -3.75
C VAL A 86 10.34 13.98 -2.28
N MET A 87 11.26 13.56 -1.43
CA MET A 87 11.14 13.61 0.02
C MET A 87 12.29 14.42 0.62
N GLY A 88 12.08 15.03 1.78
CA GLY A 88 13.14 15.61 2.61
C GLY A 88 13.17 14.95 3.97
N GLY A 89 14.37 14.70 4.50
CA GLY A 89 14.57 14.09 5.83
C GLY A 89 14.34 12.58 5.91
N ALA A 90 13.95 11.94 4.80
CA ALA A 90 13.88 10.48 4.67
C ALA A 90 15.25 9.88 4.32
N GLN A 91 15.38 8.56 4.49
CA GLN A 91 16.60 7.82 4.12
C GLN A 91 16.86 7.91 2.61
N ALA A 92 15.84 7.69 1.79
CA ALA A 92 15.86 7.97 0.36
C ALA A 92 15.30 9.38 0.10
N GLN A 93 15.89 10.12 -0.83
CA GLN A 93 15.41 11.47 -1.19
C GLN A 93 14.34 11.42 -2.28
N SER A 94 14.22 10.30 -2.99
CA SER A 94 13.17 10.07 -3.97
C SER A 94 12.76 8.61 -4.02
N CYS A 95 11.49 8.38 -4.34
CA CYS A 95 10.97 7.05 -4.61
C CYS A 95 9.99 7.09 -5.78
N GLY A 96 9.85 5.97 -6.47
CA GLY A 96 8.87 5.83 -7.54
C GLY A 96 8.35 4.40 -7.64
N ALA A 97 7.13 4.27 -8.14
CA ALA A 97 6.52 2.98 -8.41
C ALA A 97 5.67 3.05 -9.67
N GLY A 98 5.65 1.97 -10.44
CA GLY A 98 4.81 1.86 -11.62
C GLY A 98 4.52 0.40 -11.95
N ALA A 99 3.43 0.19 -12.68
CA ALA A 99 3.09 -1.12 -13.21
C ALA A 99 2.49 -0.98 -14.61
N ASP A 100 2.72 -1.99 -15.45
CA ASP A 100 2.12 -2.11 -16.77
C ASP A 100 0.94 -3.10 -16.78
N ARG A 101 0.24 -3.16 -17.92
CA ARG A 101 -0.87 -4.12 -18.11
C ARG A 101 -0.43 -5.58 -18.13
N ALA A 102 0.83 -5.88 -18.42
CA ALA A 102 1.37 -7.23 -18.32
C ALA A 102 1.61 -7.64 -16.84
N GLY A 103 1.45 -6.71 -15.90
CA GLY A 103 1.67 -6.94 -14.47
C GLY A 103 3.13 -6.79 -14.06
N ARG A 104 4.01 -6.31 -14.94
CA ARG A 104 5.38 -5.98 -14.57
C ARG A 104 5.33 -4.75 -13.69
N LYS A 105 5.87 -4.88 -12.48
CA LYS A 105 5.98 -3.82 -11.50
C LYS A 105 7.42 -3.38 -11.35
N LYS A 106 7.64 -2.08 -11.32
CA LYS A 106 8.94 -1.45 -11.08
C LYS A 106 8.84 -0.50 -9.91
N VAL A 107 9.87 -0.48 -9.08
CA VAL A 107 10.01 0.44 -7.95
C VAL A 107 11.42 0.98 -7.96
N THR A 108 11.56 2.28 -7.71
CA THR A 108 12.85 2.97 -7.68
C THR A 108 13.04 3.70 -6.36
N LEU A 109 14.28 3.73 -5.87
CA LEU A 109 14.73 4.59 -4.77
C LEU A 109 15.96 5.34 -5.25
N ASP A 110 15.96 6.66 -5.15
CA ASP A 110 17.06 7.52 -5.62
C ASP A 110 17.49 7.22 -7.06
N GLY A 111 16.50 6.96 -7.92
CA GLY A 111 16.69 6.63 -9.34
C GLY A 111 17.12 5.19 -9.63
N VAL A 112 17.41 4.37 -8.61
CA VAL A 112 17.85 2.98 -8.76
C VAL A 112 16.66 2.03 -8.67
N GLU A 113 16.49 1.16 -9.66
CA GLU A 113 15.46 0.10 -9.65
C GLU A 113 15.82 -0.96 -8.60
N ILE A 114 14.92 -1.20 -7.63
CA ILE A 114 15.11 -2.23 -6.60
C ILE A 114 14.64 -3.59 -7.11
N THR A 115 15.44 -4.61 -6.85
CA THR A 115 15.17 -6.01 -7.24
C THR A 115 14.11 -6.66 -6.34
N ARG A 116 14.16 -6.36 -5.04
CA ARG A 116 13.25 -6.92 -4.04
C ARG A 116 12.33 -5.84 -3.51
N LEU A 117 11.06 -5.89 -3.91
CA LEU A 117 10.04 -4.89 -3.55
C LEU A 117 9.94 -4.62 -2.04
N THR A 118 10.19 -5.62 -1.19
CA THR A 118 10.14 -5.45 0.27
C THR A 118 11.17 -4.45 0.80
N ASP A 119 12.24 -4.17 0.04
CA ASP A 119 13.29 -3.23 0.43
C ASP A 119 12.86 -1.76 0.24
N ALA A 120 11.76 -1.53 -0.48
CA ALA A 120 11.16 -0.22 -0.68
C ALA A 120 9.87 -0.02 0.14
N LEU A 121 9.46 -0.99 0.96
CA LEU A 121 8.33 -0.80 1.87
C LEU A 121 8.67 0.27 2.90
N GLY A 122 7.75 1.20 3.12
CA GLY A 122 7.97 2.31 4.05
C GLY A 122 8.91 3.39 3.52
N ALA A 123 9.30 3.37 2.23
CA ALA A 123 10.19 4.37 1.65
C ALA A 123 9.65 5.80 1.77
N LEU A 124 8.33 5.95 1.65
CA LEU A 124 7.60 7.16 2.00
C LEU A 124 6.70 6.84 3.21
N PRO A 125 7.16 7.05 4.46
CA PRO A 125 6.32 6.84 5.64
C PRO A 125 5.07 7.73 5.58
N SER A 126 3.89 7.14 5.72
CA SER A 126 2.64 7.88 5.65
C SER A 126 1.57 7.25 6.56
N VAL A 127 0.63 8.07 7.02
CA VAL A 127 -0.54 7.56 7.74
C VAL A 127 -1.77 8.17 7.10
N GLY A 128 -2.59 7.31 6.52
CA GLY A 128 -3.88 7.69 5.94
C GLY A 128 -4.98 7.58 6.98
N PHE A 129 -5.79 8.62 7.08
CA PHE A 129 -7.03 8.62 7.86
C PHE A 129 -8.22 8.71 6.91
N SER A 130 -9.23 7.89 7.12
CA SER A 130 -10.42 7.81 6.29
C SER A 130 -11.67 7.60 7.13
N PRO A 131 -12.83 8.13 6.71
CA PRO A 131 -14.12 7.77 7.32
C PRO A 131 -14.38 6.26 7.34
N ALA A 132 -13.77 5.51 6.41
CA ALA A 132 -13.88 4.06 6.35
C ALA A 132 -13.21 3.35 7.55
N ASP A 133 -12.34 4.03 8.30
CA ASP A 133 -11.57 3.42 9.40
C ASP A 133 -12.46 3.01 10.59
N VAL A 134 -13.74 3.40 10.60
CA VAL A 134 -14.74 2.90 11.55
C VAL A 134 -14.82 1.36 11.58
N VAL A 135 -14.49 0.69 10.47
CA VAL A 135 -14.45 -0.78 10.39
C VAL A 135 -13.40 -1.40 11.31
N LEU A 136 -12.38 -0.65 11.73
CA LEU A 136 -11.40 -1.14 12.70
C LEU A 136 -12.06 -1.37 14.07
N VAL A 137 -13.02 -0.53 14.43
CA VAL A 137 -13.75 -0.60 15.70
C VAL A 137 -14.93 -1.56 15.59
N ALA A 138 -15.82 -1.31 14.64
CA ALA A 138 -17.11 -2.01 14.54
C ALA A 138 -17.08 -3.26 13.63
N GLY A 139 -16.00 -3.45 12.87
CA GLY A 139 -15.90 -4.53 11.90
C GLY A 139 -15.41 -5.85 12.47
N ALA A 140 -15.33 -6.84 11.59
CA ALA A 140 -14.88 -8.18 11.92
C ALA A 140 -13.42 -8.18 12.41
N PRO A 141 -13.01 -9.17 13.24
CA PRO A 141 -11.63 -9.32 13.69
C PRO A 141 -10.58 -9.37 12.57
N ALA A 142 -10.99 -9.76 11.36
CA ALA A 142 -10.14 -9.77 10.18
C ALA A 142 -9.60 -8.37 9.82
N GLU A 143 -10.39 -7.31 9.99
CA GLU A 143 -9.98 -5.94 9.67
C GLU A 143 -8.87 -5.46 10.62
N ARG A 144 -9.03 -5.67 11.93
CA ARG A 144 -8.00 -5.35 12.93
C ARG A 144 -6.72 -6.14 12.70
N ARG A 145 -6.81 -7.44 12.42
CA ARG A 145 -5.64 -8.26 12.08
C ARG A 145 -4.93 -7.75 10.84
N ARG A 146 -5.69 -7.44 9.78
CA ARG A 146 -5.12 -6.90 8.54
C ARG A 146 -4.41 -5.57 8.78
N TYR A 147 -5.01 -4.67 9.55
CA TYR A 147 -4.40 -3.39 9.91
C TYR A 147 -3.10 -3.58 10.70
N LEU A 148 -3.12 -4.41 11.76
CA LEU A 148 -1.93 -4.71 12.56
C LEU A 148 -0.83 -5.37 11.74
N ASP A 149 -1.18 -6.36 10.90
CA ASP A 149 -0.25 -7.01 9.99
C ASP A 149 0.47 -5.99 9.08
N ILE A 150 -0.24 -4.96 8.60
CA ILE A 150 0.32 -3.91 7.74
C ILE A 150 1.30 -3.04 8.52
N VAL A 151 0.86 -2.50 9.67
CA VAL A 151 1.68 -1.59 10.49
C VAL A 151 2.96 -2.28 10.97
N LEU A 152 2.85 -3.52 11.41
CA LEU A 152 4.00 -4.31 11.85
C LEU A 152 4.91 -4.70 10.69
N ALA A 153 4.36 -4.98 9.50
CA ALA A 153 5.18 -5.27 8.32
C ALA A 153 5.97 -4.05 7.82
N LEU A 154 5.44 -2.84 8.01
CA LEU A 154 6.14 -1.59 7.65
C LEU A 154 7.28 -1.25 8.61
N THR A 155 7.16 -1.65 9.87
CA THR A 155 8.10 -1.26 10.94
C THR A 155 9.05 -2.37 11.36
N SER A 156 8.78 -3.63 11.00
CA SER A 156 9.57 -4.79 11.42
C SER A 156 9.77 -5.81 10.28
N ALA A 157 10.98 -5.82 9.73
CA ALA A 157 11.39 -6.82 8.73
C ALA A 157 11.29 -8.28 9.26
N PRO A 158 11.68 -8.60 10.51
CA PRO A 158 11.46 -9.93 11.08
C PRO A 158 9.98 -10.33 11.10
N TYR A 159 9.09 -9.40 11.46
CA TYR A 159 7.65 -9.66 11.46
C TYR A 159 7.12 -9.93 10.05
N LEU A 160 7.49 -9.11 9.06
CA LEU A 160 7.10 -9.34 7.66
C LEU A 160 7.57 -10.71 7.18
N HIS A 161 8.79 -11.12 7.54
CA HIS A 161 9.31 -12.45 7.21
C HIS A 161 8.48 -13.57 7.84
N ALA A 162 8.22 -13.49 9.15
CA ALA A 162 7.41 -14.46 9.88
C ALA A 162 5.98 -14.55 9.32
N LEU A 163 5.35 -13.41 9.02
CA LEU A 163 4.00 -13.36 8.45
C LEU A 163 3.92 -14.06 7.09
N ARG A 164 4.93 -13.87 6.22
CA ARG A 164 5.01 -14.55 4.92
C ARG A 164 5.13 -16.06 5.08
N GLN A 165 6.01 -16.52 5.97
CA GLN A 165 6.19 -17.94 6.26
C GLN A 165 4.90 -18.55 6.81
N TYR A 166 4.28 -17.89 7.79
CA TYR A 166 3.02 -18.32 8.39
C TYR A 166 1.91 -18.48 7.35
N ARG A 167 1.71 -17.48 6.49
CA ARG A 167 0.67 -17.53 5.43
C ARG A 167 0.93 -18.66 4.43
N ALA A 168 2.20 -18.90 4.06
CA ALA A 168 2.55 -20.00 3.17
C ALA A 168 2.28 -21.37 3.81
N ALA A 169 2.67 -21.56 5.08
CA ALA A 169 2.42 -22.79 5.83
C ALA A 169 0.91 -23.05 6.00
N LEU A 170 0.14 -22.01 6.35
CA LEU A 170 -1.32 -22.08 6.49
C LEU A 170 -1.99 -22.46 5.16
N ALA A 171 -1.57 -21.87 4.04
CA ALA A 171 -2.10 -22.21 2.72
C ALA A 171 -1.84 -23.68 2.35
N ARG A 172 -0.61 -24.16 2.58
CA ARG A 172 -0.24 -25.57 2.36
C ARG A 172 -1.07 -26.51 3.23
N ARG A 173 -1.18 -26.24 4.54
CA ARG A 173 -2.01 -27.01 5.47
C ARG A 173 -3.46 -27.09 4.99
N ASN A 174 -4.04 -25.96 4.60
CA ASN A 174 -5.42 -25.91 4.13
C ASN A 174 -5.61 -26.66 2.80
N ALA A 175 -4.63 -26.67 1.90
CA ALA A 175 -4.67 -27.48 0.68
C ALA A 175 -4.67 -28.98 1.02
N THR A 176 -3.73 -29.43 1.86
CA THR A 176 -3.64 -30.83 2.29
C THR A 176 -4.91 -31.32 2.97
N LEU A 177 -5.52 -30.51 3.83
CA LEU A 177 -6.78 -30.86 4.49
C LEU A 177 -7.94 -31.02 3.51
N ARG A 178 -8.02 -30.17 2.48
CA ARG A 178 -9.04 -30.30 1.41
C ARG A 178 -8.81 -31.55 0.57
N ASP A 179 -7.55 -31.88 0.29
CA ASP A 179 -7.19 -33.08 -0.48
C ASP A 179 -7.56 -34.36 0.29
N ALA A 180 -7.25 -34.40 1.59
CA ALA A 180 -7.65 -35.49 2.47
C ALA A 180 -9.17 -35.65 2.53
N ALA A 181 -9.92 -34.56 2.71
CA ALA A 181 -11.38 -34.60 2.75
C ALA A 181 -11.99 -35.12 1.43
N ARG A 182 -11.45 -34.72 0.27
CA ARG A 182 -11.89 -35.22 -1.05
C ARG A 182 -11.60 -36.72 -1.22
N SER A 183 -10.43 -37.18 -0.78
CA SER A 183 -10.05 -38.59 -0.81
C SER A 183 -10.98 -39.46 0.03
N THR A 184 -11.29 -39.03 1.27
CA THR A 184 -12.21 -39.75 2.15
C THR A 184 -13.63 -39.79 1.58
N ALA A 185 -14.12 -38.69 0.99
CA ALA A 185 -15.43 -38.65 0.34
C ALA A 185 -15.51 -39.58 -0.89
N ALA A 186 -14.45 -39.62 -1.71
CA ALA A 186 -14.36 -40.53 -2.84
C ALA A 186 -14.35 -42.01 -2.40
N ALA A 187 -13.56 -42.34 -1.37
CA ALA A 187 -13.54 -43.69 -0.81
C ALA A 187 -14.90 -44.14 -0.24
N ALA A 188 -15.64 -43.22 0.40
CA ALA A 188 -16.99 -43.50 0.89
C ALA A 188 -18.02 -43.70 -0.24
N SER A 189 -17.86 -43.02 -1.38
CA SER A 189 -18.75 -43.16 -2.54
C SER A 189 -18.53 -44.43 -3.37
N VAL A 190 -17.34 -45.05 -3.29
CA VAL A 190 -17.02 -46.31 -3.98
C VAL A 190 -17.45 -47.53 -3.14
N ALA A 191 -17.64 -47.34 -1.83
CA ALA A 191 -18.07 -48.39 -0.91
C ALA A 191 -19.60 -48.48 -0.71
N ALA A 192 -20.38 -47.61 -1.38
CA ALA A 192 -21.84 -47.58 -1.38
C ALA A 192 -22.39 -48.02 -2.74
#